data_AF-A0A2U1LMY8-F1
#
_entry.id   AF-A0A2U1LMY8-F1
#
_cell.length_a   1.000
_cell.length_b   1.000
_cell.length_c   1.000
_cell.angle_alpha   90.00
_cell.angle_beta   90.00
_cell.angle_gamma   90.00
#
_symmetry.space_group_name_H-M   'P 1'
#
loop_
_entity.id
_entity.type
_entity.pdbx_description
1 polymer ?
#
loop_
_entity_poly.entity_id
_entity_poly.type
_entity_poly.pdbx_seq_one_letter_code
_entity_poly.pdbx_strand_id
1 'polypeptide(L)'
;MSTGQKYTVFKETATRKKFYSKQQVLNYTAIVGSSNSDKRERTKLKKCDFDDEANATTESDIKETLKKLVHQLKKSHEEVFDALKNHTVDLVLTALTQSVCQFIDHCFKSMNRTVWLSYMPKTSLLMIMRNNEVLHREIQAAFRTNEMRRTPPTP
;
A
#
# COMPACT_ATOMS: atom_id res chain seq x y z
N MET A 1 -0.83 14.94 36.01
CA MET A 1 0.05 14.52 34.90
C MET A 1 -0.27 13.07 34.55
N SER A 2 -1.09 12.84 33.53
CA SER A 2 -1.39 11.49 32.99
C SER A 2 -1.60 11.65 31.48
N THR A 3 -0.54 11.47 30.71
CA THR A 3 -0.59 11.38 29.25
C THR A 3 -1.16 10.02 28.89
N GLY A 4 -2.49 9.88 29.01
CA GLY A 4 -3.20 8.65 28.68
C GLY A 4 -3.09 8.35 27.19
N GLN A 5 -2.23 7.42 26.80
CA GLN A 5 -2.18 6.89 25.45
C GLN A 5 -3.49 6.18 25.14
N LYS A 6 -4.22 6.66 24.12
CA LYS A 6 -5.45 6.03 23.62
C LYS A 6 -5.08 4.83 22.75
N TYR A 7 -5.58 3.65 23.11
CA TYR A 7 -5.43 2.42 22.33
C TYR A 7 -6.79 2.03 21.75
N THR A 8 -6.88 1.74 20.45
CA THR A 8 -8.05 1.07 19.87
C THR A 8 -7.96 -0.44 20.14
N VAL A 9 -9.07 -1.04 20.54
CA VAL A 9 -9.13 -2.46 20.89
C VAL A 9 -9.71 -3.23 19.71
N PHE A 10 -8.91 -4.11 19.11
CA PHE A 10 -9.34 -5.03 18.07
C PHE A 10 -9.69 -6.38 18.68
N LYS A 11 -10.80 -6.99 18.23
CA LYS A 11 -11.19 -8.34 18.63
C LYS A 11 -11.01 -9.27 17.45
N GLU A 12 -10.18 -10.30 17.61
CA GLU A 12 -10.03 -11.33 16.60
C GLU A 12 -11.27 -12.26 16.61
N THR A 13 -11.95 -12.35 15.46
CA THR A 13 -13.24 -13.06 15.34
C THR A 13 -13.13 -14.56 15.63
N ALA A 14 -11.99 -15.18 15.33
CA ALA A 14 -11.76 -16.61 15.49
C ALA A 14 -11.49 -17.03 16.95
N THR A 15 -10.78 -16.21 17.73
CA THR A 15 -10.28 -16.58 19.07
C THR A 15 -10.90 -15.74 20.20
N ARG A 16 -11.68 -14.69 19.85
CA ARG A 16 -12.19 -13.65 20.77
C ARG A 16 -11.12 -12.92 21.58
N LYS A 17 -9.84 -13.06 21.22
CA LYS A 17 -8.73 -12.41 21.91
C LYS A 17 -8.72 -10.92 21.59
N LYS A 18 -8.59 -10.09 22.63
CA LYS A 18 -8.51 -8.62 22.53
C LYS A 18 -7.06 -8.21 22.29
N PHE A 19 -6.81 -7.44 21.24
CA PHE A 19 -5.52 -6.86 20.93
C PHE A 19 -5.59 -5.33 21.08
N TYR A 20 -4.61 -4.76 21.78
CA TYR A 20 -4.48 -3.31 21.91
C TYR A 20 -3.65 -2.76 20.75
N SER A 21 -4.13 -1.73 20.07
CA SER A 21 -3.44 -1.13 18.93
C SER A 21 -2.17 -0.39 19.36
N LYS A 22 -1.00 -1.02 19.27
CA LYS A 22 0.24 -0.23 19.17
C LYS A 22 0.30 0.39 17.78
N GLN A 23 0.95 1.53 17.63
CA GLN A 23 1.12 2.21 16.33
C GLN A 23 1.79 1.29 15.28
N GLN A 24 2.59 0.31 15.71
CA GLN A 24 3.11 -0.78 14.87
C GLN A 24 2.04 -1.76 14.35
N VAL A 25 0.99 -2.06 15.14
CA VAL A 25 -0.16 -2.86 14.71
C VAL A 25 -0.96 -2.10 13.66
N LEU A 26 -1.10 -0.78 13.83
CA LEU A 26 -1.73 0.08 12.83
C LEU A 26 -0.91 0.12 11.52
N ASN A 27 0.42 0.18 11.62
CA ASN A 27 1.28 0.06 10.45
C ASN A 27 1.11 -1.30 9.76
N TYR A 28 0.94 -2.39 10.53
CA TYR A 28 0.64 -3.70 9.96
C TYR A 28 -0.74 -3.77 9.27
N THR A 29 -1.76 -3.13 9.84
CA THR A 29 -3.06 -3.02 9.15
C THR A 29 -2.95 -2.19 7.87
N ALA A 30 -2.09 -1.16 7.86
CA ALA A 30 -1.78 -0.41 6.66
C ALA A 30 -1.03 -1.25 5.62
N ILE A 31 -0.07 -2.11 6.02
CA ILE A 31 0.60 -3.10 5.15
C ILE A 31 -0.43 -3.95 4.42
N VAL A 32 -1.36 -4.54 5.17
CA VAL A 32 -2.41 -5.41 4.60
C VAL A 32 -3.34 -4.59 3.69
N GLY A 33 -3.67 -3.36 4.08
CA GLY A 33 -4.44 -2.42 3.26
C GLY A 33 -3.80 -2.12 1.91
N SER A 34 -2.54 -1.67 1.92
CA SER A 34 -1.76 -1.33 0.72
C SER A 34 -1.46 -2.54 -0.16
N SER A 35 -1.08 -3.68 0.43
CA SER A 35 -0.94 -4.92 -0.33
C SER A 35 -2.22 -5.27 -1.05
N ASN A 36 -3.37 -5.16 -0.37
CA ASN A 36 -4.65 -5.52 -0.98
C ASN A 36 -5.09 -4.53 -2.06
N SER A 37 -4.75 -3.24 -2.00
CA SER A 37 -5.09 -2.28 -3.07
C SER A 37 -4.32 -2.57 -4.36
N ASP A 38 -3.03 -2.86 -4.26
CA ASP A 38 -2.16 -3.07 -5.44
C ASP A 38 -2.43 -4.40 -6.15
N LYS A 39 -3.05 -5.35 -5.44
CA LYS A 39 -3.25 -6.74 -5.87
C LYS A 39 -4.71 -7.06 -6.19
N ARG A 40 -5.62 -6.09 -6.06
CA ARG A 40 -7.02 -6.24 -6.48
C ARG A 40 -7.09 -6.27 -7.99
N GLU A 41 -7.77 -7.28 -8.52
CA GLU A 41 -8.10 -7.34 -9.95
C GLU A 41 -8.94 -6.10 -10.30
N ARG A 42 -8.46 -5.30 -11.27
CA ARG A 42 -9.20 -4.13 -11.74
C ARG A 42 -10.54 -4.57 -12.32
N THR A 43 -11.61 -3.91 -11.89
CA THR A 43 -12.95 -4.27 -12.32
C THR A 43 -13.18 -3.76 -13.75
N LYS A 44 -13.53 -4.67 -14.67
CA LYS A 44 -13.79 -4.33 -16.09
C LYS A 44 -15.14 -3.66 -16.31
N LEU A 45 -16.06 -3.79 -15.34
CA LEU A 45 -17.36 -3.12 -15.32
C LEU A 45 -17.19 -1.75 -14.66
N LYS A 46 -16.90 -0.73 -15.47
CA LYS A 46 -16.81 0.66 -15.04
C LYS A 46 -18.07 1.41 -15.43
N LYS A 47 -18.49 2.37 -14.61
CA LYS A 47 -19.69 3.18 -14.86
C LYS A 47 -19.47 4.17 -16.03
N CYS A 48 -18.21 4.32 -16.47
CA CYS A 48 -17.75 5.20 -17.53
C CYS A 48 -18.05 6.68 -17.23
N ASP A 49 -17.92 7.07 -15.96
CA ASP A 49 -18.15 8.42 -15.46
C ASP A 49 -16.92 8.92 -14.67
N PHE A 50 -16.85 10.21 -14.38
CA PHE A 50 -15.75 10.83 -13.62
C PHE A 50 -15.58 10.25 -12.21
N ASP A 51 -16.67 9.73 -11.62
CA ASP A 51 -16.65 9.04 -10.33
C ASP A 51 -15.71 7.82 -10.31
N ASP A 52 -15.46 7.20 -11.48
CA ASP A 52 -14.57 6.04 -11.58
C ASP A 52 -13.09 6.41 -11.34
N GLU A 53 -12.69 7.68 -11.55
CA GLU A 53 -11.30 8.14 -11.42
C GLU A 53 -10.86 8.38 -9.96
N ALA A 54 -11.81 8.40 -9.02
CA ALA A 54 -11.52 8.63 -7.61
C ALA A 54 -10.96 7.39 -6.87
N ASN A 55 -10.91 6.23 -7.54
CA ASN A 55 -10.54 4.96 -6.91
C ASN A 55 -9.63 4.13 -7.83
N ALA A 56 -8.49 3.67 -7.30
CA ALA A 56 -7.47 2.93 -8.05
C ALA A 56 -7.96 1.62 -8.69
N THR A 57 -9.05 1.03 -8.19
CA THR A 57 -9.64 -0.19 -8.78
C THR A 57 -10.51 0.09 -10.01
N THR A 58 -10.93 1.34 -10.22
CA THR A 58 -11.82 1.79 -11.30
C THR A 58 -11.20 2.86 -12.20
N GLU A 59 -10.13 3.52 -11.77
CA GLU A 59 -9.42 4.56 -12.52
C GLU A 59 -9.02 4.11 -13.93
N SER A 60 -8.98 5.04 -14.88
CA SER A 60 -8.62 4.74 -16.26
C SER A 60 -7.12 4.50 -16.41
N ASP A 61 -6.77 3.39 -17.07
CA ASP A 61 -5.39 3.17 -17.50
C ASP A 61 -4.98 4.15 -18.59
N ILE A 62 -3.66 4.38 -18.76
CA ILE A 62 -3.17 5.30 -19.79
C ILE A 62 -3.72 5.00 -21.19
N LYS A 63 -3.85 3.71 -21.54
CA LYS A 63 -4.46 3.27 -22.81
C LYS A 63 -5.95 3.61 -22.89
N GLU A 64 -6.68 3.43 -21.79
CA GLU A 64 -8.11 3.75 -21.71
C GLU A 64 -8.32 5.27 -21.81
N THR A 65 -7.48 6.05 -21.12
CA THR A 65 -7.47 7.52 -21.19
C THR A 65 -7.20 8.01 -22.61
N LEU A 66 -6.18 7.47 -23.30
CA LEU A 66 -5.91 7.79 -24.70
C LEU A 66 -7.09 7.43 -25.61
N LYS A 67 -7.72 6.28 -25.39
CA LYS A 67 -8.90 5.85 -26.15
C LYS A 67 -10.09 6.80 -25.92
N LYS A 68 -10.34 7.23 -24.68
CA LYS A 68 -11.40 8.21 -24.36
C LYS A 68 -11.11 9.57 -25.02
N LEU A 69 -9.86 10.04 -24.99
CA LEU A 69 -9.45 11.30 -25.62
C LEU A 69 -9.72 11.32 -27.14
N VAL A 70 -9.36 10.25 -27.83
CA VAL A 70 -9.53 10.14 -29.28
C VAL A 70 -10.99 9.87 -29.66
N HIS A 71 -11.67 8.92 -29.01
CA HIS A 71 -12.99 8.45 -29.46
C HIS A 71 -14.17 9.21 -28.86
N GLN A 72 -14.09 9.64 -27.58
CA GLN A 72 -15.19 10.33 -26.91
C GLN A 72 -15.04 11.86 -27.00
N LEU A 73 -13.83 12.35 -26.77
CA LEU A 73 -13.52 13.80 -26.80
C LEU A 73 -13.07 14.30 -28.19
N LYS A 74 -13.04 13.41 -29.20
CA LYS A 74 -12.74 13.70 -30.61
C LYS A 74 -11.44 14.51 -30.81
N LYS A 75 -10.44 14.29 -29.95
CA LYS A 75 -9.12 14.89 -30.10
C LYS A 75 -8.35 14.18 -31.21
N SER A 76 -7.56 14.95 -31.97
CA SER A 76 -6.68 14.36 -32.98
C SER A 76 -5.50 13.65 -32.31
N HIS A 77 -4.96 12.62 -32.96
CA HIS A 77 -3.81 11.90 -32.43
C HIS A 77 -2.57 12.81 -32.32
N GLU A 78 -2.44 13.76 -33.24
CA GLU A 78 -1.36 14.75 -33.28
C GLU A 78 -1.44 15.70 -32.07
N GLU A 79 -2.64 16.23 -31.79
CA GLU A 79 -2.87 17.11 -30.62
C GLU A 79 -2.59 16.39 -29.30
N VAL A 80 -3.03 15.13 -29.16
CA VAL A 80 -2.76 14.33 -27.95
C VAL A 80 -1.26 14.05 -27.80
N PHE A 81 -0.56 13.75 -28.89
CA PHE A 81 0.86 13.45 -28.86
C PHE A 81 1.71 14.70 -28.56
N ASP A 82 1.34 15.85 -29.11
CA ASP A 82 2.01 17.11 -28.82
C ASP A 82 1.79 17.54 -27.36
N ALA A 83 0.57 17.39 -26.84
CA ALA A 83 0.27 17.62 -25.43
C ALA A 83 1.09 16.71 -24.50
N LEU A 84 1.27 15.43 -24.85
CA LEU A 84 2.09 14.50 -24.07
C LEU A 84 3.58 14.86 -24.08
N LYS A 85 4.12 15.35 -25.21
CA LYS A 85 5.52 15.79 -25.30
C LYS A 85 5.82 16.98 -24.42
N ASN A 86 4.87 17.91 -24.35
CA ASN A 86 5.00 19.13 -23.57
C ASN A 86 4.53 18.94 -22.11
N HIS A 87 4.06 17.73 -21.75
CA HIS A 87 3.61 17.43 -20.40
C HIS A 87 4.79 17.09 -19.50
N THR A 88 4.88 17.77 -18.36
CA THR A 88 5.87 17.47 -17.31
C THR A 88 5.14 17.36 -15.97
N VAL A 89 5.42 16.28 -15.23
CA VAL A 89 4.94 16.09 -13.86
C VAL A 89 6.16 16.13 -12.95
N ASP A 90 6.20 17.11 -12.05
CA ASP A 90 7.22 17.21 -11.02
C ASP A 90 6.66 16.69 -9.69
N LEU A 91 7.35 15.73 -9.08
CA LEU A 91 6.98 15.13 -7.80
C LEU A 91 8.01 15.53 -6.75
N VAL A 92 7.69 16.60 -6.01
CA VAL A 92 8.54 17.11 -4.93
C VAL A 92 8.23 16.35 -3.64
N LEU A 93 9.17 15.51 -3.21
CA LEU A 93 9.06 14.78 -1.96
C LEU A 93 9.35 15.71 -0.78
N THR A 94 8.38 15.85 0.13
CA THR A 94 8.53 16.64 1.35
C THR A 94 8.90 15.74 2.53
N ALA A 95 9.69 16.27 3.45
CA ALA A 95 10.08 15.54 4.65
C ALA A 95 8.83 15.22 5.49
N LEU A 96 8.74 13.97 5.95
CA LEU A 96 7.68 13.51 6.84
C LEU A 96 8.08 13.72 8.31
N THR A 97 7.10 13.82 9.20
CA THR A 97 7.30 13.96 10.65
C THR A 97 8.00 12.76 11.29
N GLN A 98 8.04 11.63 10.60
CA GLN A 98 8.78 10.43 10.98
C GLN A 98 9.65 10.01 9.79
N SER A 99 10.97 10.03 9.96
CA SER A 99 11.88 9.40 9.02
C SER A 99 11.80 7.89 9.18
N VAL A 100 11.30 7.20 8.16
CA VAL A 100 11.39 5.74 8.11
C VAL A 100 12.81 5.40 7.66
N CYS A 101 13.63 4.82 8.54
CA CYS A 101 14.94 4.34 8.11
C CYS A 101 14.79 3.17 7.14
N GLN A 102 15.77 3.05 6.22
CA GLN A 102 15.84 2.05 5.15
C GLN A 102 15.58 0.61 5.64
N PHE A 103 15.96 0.29 6.87
CA PHE A 103 15.72 -1.03 7.48
C PHE A 103 14.23 -1.33 7.66
N ILE A 104 13.42 -0.38 8.13
CA ILE A 104 11.99 -0.59 8.33
C ILE A 104 11.26 -0.67 6.99
N ASP A 105 11.67 0.14 6.01
CA ASP A 105 11.17 0.01 4.64
C ASP A 105 11.49 -1.36 4.03
N HIS A 106 12.70 -1.88 4.26
CA HIS A 106 13.08 -3.23 3.87
C HIS A 106 12.19 -4.29 4.54
N CYS A 107 12.02 -4.24 5.87
CA CYS A 107 11.13 -5.15 6.59
C CYS A 107 9.70 -5.08 6.02
N PHE A 108 9.19 -3.88 5.73
CA PHE A 108 7.86 -3.66 5.16
C PHE A 108 7.71 -4.31 3.77
N LYS A 109 8.69 -4.11 2.88
CA LYS A 109 8.72 -4.75 1.55
C LYS A 109 8.79 -6.28 1.66
N SER A 110 9.63 -6.80 2.57
CA SER A 110 9.78 -8.23 2.86
C SER A 110 8.46 -8.85 3.34
N MET A 111 7.76 -8.18 4.28
CA MET A 111 6.45 -8.62 4.77
C MET A 111 5.39 -8.64 3.65
N ASN A 112 5.27 -7.57 2.87
CA ASN A 112 4.30 -7.48 1.77
C ASN A 112 4.49 -8.57 0.71
N ARG A 113 5.75 -8.89 0.40
CA ARG A 113 6.10 -9.95 -0.54
C ARG A 113 5.75 -11.33 0.03
N THR A 114 6.06 -11.57 1.29
CA THR A 114 5.80 -12.86 1.96
C THR A 114 4.30 -13.14 2.05
N VAL A 115 3.51 -12.14 2.44
CA VAL A 115 2.04 -12.23 2.45
C VAL A 115 1.53 -12.54 1.05
N TRP A 116 2.00 -11.85 0.02
CA TRP A 116 1.59 -12.11 -1.36
C TRP A 116 1.83 -13.55 -1.79
N LEU A 117 3.04 -14.06 -1.57
CA LEU A 117 3.44 -15.40 -1.97
C LEU A 117 2.59 -16.48 -1.30
N SER A 118 2.09 -16.24 -0.09
CA SER A 118 1.21 -17.19 0.60
C SER A 118 -0.19 -17.29 0.00
N TYR A 119 -0.68 -16.23 -0.67
CA TYR A 119 -2.00 -16.20 -1.29
C TYR A 119 -1.96 -16.47 -2.81
N MET A 120 -0.80 -16.77 -3.38
CA MET A 120 -0.69 -17.16 -4.78
C MET A 120 -1.36 -18.51 -5.06
N PRO A 121 -2.03 -18.67 -6.20
CA PRO A 121 -2.62 -19.95 -6.59
C PRO A 121 -1.51 -21.00 -6.73
N LYS A 122 -1.77 -22.23 -6.25
CA LYS A 122 -0.85 -23.39 -6.25
C LYS A 122 0.34 -23.30 -5.29
N THR A 123 0.28 -22.42 -4.28
CA THR A 123 1.29 -22.41 -3.21
C THR A 123 1.16 -23.65 -2.32
N SER A 124 2.26 -24.37 -2.08
CA SER A 124 2.26 -25.57 -1.23
C SER A 124 2.16 -25.21 0.27
N LEU A 125 1.59 -26.12 1.08
CA LEU A 125 1.49 -25.92 2.53
C LEU A 125 2.86 -25.70 3.19
N LEU A 126 3.89 -26.43 2.75
CA LEU A 126 5.26 -26.27 3.22
C LEU A 126 5.80 -24.86 2.93
N MET A 127 5.48 -24.31 1.75
CA MET A 127 5.86 -22.95 1.38
C MET A 127 5.11 -21.91 2.22
N ILE A 128 3.82 -22.12 2.51
CA ILE A 128 3.03 -21.26 3.40
C ILE A 128 3.62 -21.26 4.82
N MET A 129 4.01 -22.43 5.34
CA MET A 129 4.66 -22.54 6.66
C MET A 129 5.99 -21.77 6.69
N ARG A 130 6.83 -21.95 5.67
CA ARG A 130 8.09 -21.22 5.54
C ARG A 130 7.87 -19.70 5.44
N ASN A 131 6.85 -19.27 4.70
CA ASN A 131 6.47 -17.87 4.60
C ASN A 131 6.02 -17.32 5.97
N ASN A 132 5.25 -18.08 6.75
CA ASN A 132 4.84 -17.65 8.09
C ASN A 132 6.04 -17.46 9.03
N GLU A 133 7.05 -18.33 8.96
CA GLU A 133 8.29 -18.17 9.74
C GLU A 133 9.04 -16.89 9.38
N VAL A 134 9.19 -16.62 8.08
CA VAL A 134 9.81 -15.38 7.58
C VAL A 134 9.02 -14.16 8.03
N LEU A 135 7.69 -14.20 7.91
CA LEU A 135 6.81 -13.11 8.33
C LEU A 135 6.94 -12.82 9.82
N HIS A 136 6.95 -13.86 10.66
CA HIS A 136 7.14 -13.71 12.11
C HIS A 136 8.51 -13.12 12.45
N ARG A 137 9.57 -13.56 11.77
CA ARG A 137 10.93 -13.04 11.98
C ARG A 137 11.02 -11.55 11.65
N GLU A 138 10.46 -11.13 10.52
CA GLU A 138 10.46 -9.73 10.09
C GLU A 138 9.65 -8.84 11.04
N ILE A 139 8.50 -9.34 11.51
CA ILE A 139 7.66 -8.60 12.48
C ILE A 139 8.43 -8.39 13.78
N GLN A 140 9.12 -9.44 14.27
CA GLN A 140 9.94 -9.33 15.46
C GLN A 140 11.15 -8.41 15.27
N ALA A 141 11.80 -8.46 14.10
CA ALA A 141 12.93 -7.59 13.77
C ALA A 141 12.51 -6.12 13.75
N ALA A 142 11.44 -5.79 13.02
CA ALA A 142 10.87 -4.44 12.97
C ALA A 142 10.45 -3.94 14.38
N PHE A 143 9.91 -4.83 15.21
CA PHE A 143 9.54 -4.50 16.59
C PHE A 143 10.78 -4.16 17.45
N ARG A 144 11.85 -4.94 17.34
CA ARG A 144 13.09 -4.73 18.12
C ARG A 144 13.85 -3.48 17.70
N THR A 145 13.79 -3.10 16.43
CA THR A 145 14.44 -1.88 15.92
C THR A 145 13.84 -0.59 16.51
N ASN A 146 12.58 -0.64 16.94
CA ASN A 146 11.94 0.43 17.73
C ASN A 146 12.05 1.82 17.08
N GLU A 147 11.86 1.88 15.76
CA GLU A 147 12.05 3.06 14.92
C GLU A 147 11.25 4.28 15.37
N MET A 148 10.02 4.08 15.85
CA MET A 148 9.12 5.15 16.29
C MET A 148 9.60 5.90 17.54
N ARG A 149 10.65 5.43 18.21
CA ARG A 149 11.25 6.08 19.38
C ARG A 149 12.64 6.66 19.09
N ARG A 150 13.06 6.69 17.82
CA ARG A 150 14.32 7.34 17.44
C ARG A 150 14.20 8.84 17.58
N THR A 151 15.32 9.48 17.92
CA THR A 151 15.43 10.94 17.87
C THR A 151 15.29 11.41 16.42
N PRO A 152 14.65 12.57 16.18
CA PRO A 152 14.51 13.11 14.83
C PRO A 152 15.87 13.23 14.13
N PRO A 153 15.95 12.92 12.82
CA PRO A 153 17.19 13.10 12.07
C PRO A 153 17.54 14.59 11.95
N THR A 154 18.83 14.87 11.82
CA THR A 154 19.33 16.21 11.47
C THR A 154 19.08 16.49 9.98
N PRO A 155 18.67 17.72 9.60
CA PRO A 155 18.45 18.08 8.19
C PRO A 155 19.71 17.99 7.33
#